data_AF-A0A1H0YZ93-F1
#
_entry.id   AF-A0A1H0YZ93-F1
#
_cell.length_a   1.000
_cell.length_b   1.000
_cell.length_c   1.000
_cell.angle_alpha   90.00
_cell.angle_beta   90.00
_cell.angle_gamma   90.00
#
_symmetry.space_group_name_H-M   'P 1'
#
loop_
_entity.id
_entity.type
_entity.pdbx_description
1 polymer ?
#
loop_
_entity_poly.entity_id
_entity_poly.type
_entity_poly.pdbx_seq_one_letter_code
_entity_poly.pdbx_strand_id
1 'polypeptide(L)' 'MVNELGWLYLGGMTVLFFFWAYGIVSFVLDLKNTIVPKTRQYIRGRRRLKEEEEREKDREEREKQLY' A
#
# COMPACT_ATOMS: atom_id res chain seq x y z
N MET A 1 18.63 30.86 31.08
CA MET A 1 17.79 31.90 30.46
C MET A 1 17.48 31.41 29.06
N VAL A 2 16.21 31.19 28.72
CA VAL A 2 15.84 30.76 27.37
C VAL A 2 16.02 31.95 26.45
N ASN A 3 16.92 31.83 25.47
CA ASN A 3 17.23 32.92 24.54
C ASN A 3 16.07 33.10 23.54
N GLU A 4 15.94 34.27 22.92
CA GLU A 4 14.90 34.52 21.88
C GLU A 4 14.94 33.46 20.76
N LEU A 5 16.15 33.06 20.36
CA LEU A 5 16.36 31.97 19.40
C LEU A 5 15.80 30.62 19.88
N GLY A 6 15.82 30.36 21.18
CA GLY A 6 15.26 29.14 21.78
C GLY A 6 13.74 29.10 21.67
N TRP A 7 13.07 30.23 21.89
CA TRP A 7 11.62 30.35 21.71
C TRP A 7 11.21 30.23 20.24
N LEU A 8 11.97 30.83 19.33
CA LEU A 8 11.75 30.69 17.89
C LEU A 8 11.95 29.25 17.41
N TYR A 9 12.98 28.56 17.90
CA TYR A 9 13.22 27.16 17.56
C TYR A 9 12.08 26.26 18.06
N LEU A 10 11.67 26.41 19.32
CA LEU A 10 10.55 25.65 19.89
C LEU A 10 9.23 25.92 19.15
N GLY A 11 8.93 27.18 18.86
CA GLY A 11 7.74 27.57 18.12
C GLY A 11 7.76 27.02 16.68
N GLY A 12 8.86 27.23 15.97
CA GLY A 12 9.04 26.74 14.60
C GLY A 12 9.00 25.22 14.50
N MET A 13 9.67 24.52 15.42
CA MET A 13 9.65 23.06 15.50
C MET A 13 8.24 22.52 15.78
N THR A 14 7.49 23.19 16.66
CA THR A 14 6.11 22.82 16.98
C THR A 14 5.19 23.00 15.77
N VAL A 15 5.25 24.16 15.09
CA VAL A 15 4.45 24.43 13.88
C VAL A 15 4.80 23.43 12.77
N LEU A 16 6.10 23.21 12.52
CA LEU A 16 6.55 22.23 11.56
C LEU A 16 6.05 20.82 11.91
N PHE A 17 6.11 20.44 13.19
CA PHE A 17 5.63 19.16 13.68
C PHE A 17 4.12 18.98 13.44
N PHE A 18 3.29 19.99 13.74
CA PHE A 18 1.84 19.92 13.49
C PHE A 18 1.52 19.79 12.00
N PHE A 19 2.18 20.59 11.16
CA PHE A 19 1.98 20.54 9.70
C PHE A 19 2.44 19.20 9.14
N TRP A 20 3.59 18.70 9.59
CA TRP A 20 4.14 17.40 9.20
C TRP A 20 3.26 16.25 9.68
N ALA A 21 2.81 16.25 10.93
CA ALA A 21 1.95 15.23 11.50
C ALA A 21 0.59 15.15 10.77
N TYR A 22 -0.01 16.29 10.42
CA TYR A 22 -1.22 16.31 9.59
C TYR A 22 -0.98 15.66 8.22
N GLY A 23 0.17 15.95 7.60
CA GLY A 23 0.61 15.32 6.36
C GLY A 23 0.76 13.80 6.49
N ILE A 24 1.40 13.31 7.56
CA ILE A 24 1.56 11.88 7.85
C ILE A 24 0.21 11.21 8.06
N VAL A 25 -0.70 11.82 8.84
CA VAL A 25 -2.03 11.25 9.09
C VAL A 25 -2.81 11.12 7.79
N SER A 26 -2.79 12.17 6.97
CA SER A 26 -3.43 12.15 5.65
C SER A 26 -2.81 11.08 4.74
N PHE A 27 -1.49 10.96 4.73
CA PHE A 27 -0.77 9.94 3.97
C PHE A 27 -1.11 8.52 4.43
N VAL A 28 -1.19 8.27 5.74
CA VAL A 28 -1.59 6.98 6.31
C VAL A 28 -3.03 6.63 5.96
N LEU A 29 -3.95 7.60 6.04
CA LEU A 29 -5.34 7.42 5.61
C LEU A 29 -5.41 7.08 4.12
N ASP A 30 -4.60 7.74 3.30
CA ASP A 30 -4.55 7.51 1.86
C ASP A 30 -3.96 6.15 1.51
N LEU A 31 -2.89 5.71 2.19
CA LEU A 31 -2.37 4.34 2.15
C LEU A 31 -3.46 3.32 2.51
N LYS A 32 -4.19 3.54 3.60
CA LYS A 32 -5.22 2.61 4.06
C LYS A 32 -6.38 2.50 3.06
N ASN A 33 -6.82 3.62 2.49
CA ASN A 33 -7.99 3.65 1.62
C ASN A 33 -7.67 3.33 0.16
N THR A 34 -6.47 3.67 -0.31
CA THR A 34 -6.06 3.51 -1.71
C THR A 34 -5.21 2.25 -1.93
N ILE A 35 -4.25 1.97 -1.04
CA ILE A 35 -3.29 0.86 -1.23
C ILE A 35 -3.87 -0.46 -0.76
N VAL A 36 -4.52 -0.52 0.40
CA VAL A 36 -5.09 -1.78 0.92
C VAL A 36 -6.08 -2.46 -0.06
N PRO A 37 -7.07 -1.77 -0.65
CA PRO A 37 -7.98 -2.44 -1.58
C PRO A 37 -7.29 -2.84 -2.89
N LYS A 38 -6.34 -2.05 -3.39
CA LYS A 38 -5.55 -2.40 -4.58
C LYS A 38 -4.68 -3.62 -4.34
N THR A 39 -3.98 -3.70 -3.21
CA THR A 39 -3.17 -4.86 -2.83
C THR A 39 -4.04 -6.10 -2.61
N ARG A 40 -5.21 -5.96 -1.99
CA ARG A 40 -6.18 -7.06 -1.83
C ARG A 40 -6.69 -7.58 -3.17
N GLN A 41 -7.02 -6.67 -4.11
CA GLN A 41 -7.41 -7.04 -5.48
C GLN A 41 -6.27 -7.70 -6.24
N TYR A 42 -5.05 -7.20 -6.12
CA TYR A 42 -3.86 -7.79 -6.75
C TYR A 42 -3.61 -9.23 -6.27
N ILE A 43 -3.66 -9.48 -4.96
CA ILE A 43 -3.52 -10.83 -4.40
C ILE A 43 -4.65 -11.75 -4.90
N ARG A 44 -5.89 -11.24 -4.96
CA ARG A 44 -7.05 -12.03 -5.40
C ARG A 44 -7.01 -12.31 -6.92
N GLY A 45 -6.58 -11.35 -7.73
CA GLY A 45 -6.36 -11.54 -9.17
C GLY A 45 -5.31 -12.60 -9.44
N ARG A 46 -4.23 -12.63 -8.64
CA ARG A 46 -3.19 -13.65 -8.78
C ARG A 46 -3.66 -15.07 -8.48
N ARG A 47 -4.67 -15.25 -7.62
CA ARG A 47 -5.30 -16.56 -7.37
C ARG A 47 -6.14 -17.03 -8.54
N ARG A 48 -6.92 -16.13 -9.17
CA ARG A 48 -7.74 -16.49 -10.34
C ARG A 48 -6.88 -16.88 -11.54
N LEU A 49 -5.80 -16.13 -11.78
CA LEU A 49 -4.84 -16.44 -12.85
C LEU A 49 -4.21 -17.83 -12.67
N LYS A 50 -3.87 -18.21 -11.44
CA LYS A 50 -3.36 -19.56 -11.16
C LYS A 50 -4.40 -20.67 -11.39
N GLU A 51 -5.65 -20.44 -11.00
CA GLU A 51 -6.74 -21.39 -11.22
C GLU A 51 -7.06 -21.58 -12.71
N GLU A 52 -6.98 -20.51 -13.49
CA GLU A 52 -7.15 -20.54 -14.94
C GLU A 52 -5.99 -21.28 -15.62
N GLU A 53 -4.75 -20.99 -15.19
CA GLU A 53 -3.54 -21.67 -15.69
C GLU A 53 -3.54 -23.18 -15.36
N GLU A 54 -4.01 -23.58 -14.16
CA GLU A 54 -4.18 -24.99 -13.82
C GLU A 54 -5.26 -25.66 -14.67
N ARG A 55 -6.39 -24.99 -14.95
CA ARG A 55 -7.44 -25.54 -15.82
C ARG A 55 -7.01 -25.70 -17.27
N GLU A 56 -6.20 -24.78 -17.80
CA GLU A 56 -5.65 -24.90 -19.15
C GLU A 56 -4.64 -26.05 -19.23
N LYS A 57 -3.76 -26.20 -18.22
CA LYS A 57 -2.84 -27.35 -18.14
C LYS A 57 -3.58 -28.69 -18.06
N ASP A 58 -4.66 -28.76 -17.27
CA ASP A 58 -5.48 -29.97 -17.14
C ASP A 58 -6.19 -30.34 -18.46
N ARG A 59 -6.52 -29.34 -19.29
CA ARG A 59 -7.03 -29.55 -20.66
C ARG A 59 -5.94 -30.02 -21.62
N GLU A 60 -4.79 -29.36 -21.64
CA GLU A 60 -3.66 -29.75 -22.48
C GLU A 60 -3.16 -31.17 -22.15
N GLU A 61 -3.16 -31.57 -20.87
CA GLU A 61 -2.76 -32.92 -20.47
C GLU A 61 -3.77 -33.98 -20.94
N ARG A 62 -5.08 -33.68 -20.90
CA ARG A 62 -6.10 -34.60 -21.46
C ARG A 62 -6.01 -34.72 -22.97
N GLU A 63 -5.71 -33.63 -23.67
CA GLU A 63 -5.50 -33.66 -25.13
C GLU A 63 -4.21 -34.39 -25.52
N LYS A 64 -3.13 -34.24 -24.75
CA LYS A 64 -1.87 -34.99 -24.96
C LYS A 64 -1.98 -36.48 -24.65
N GLN A 65 -2.89 -36.90 -23.78
CA GLN A 65 -3.15 -38.33 -23.53
C GLN A 65 -4.03 -38.97 -24.61
N LEU A 66 -4.70 -38.18 -25.44
CA LEU A 66 -5.56 -38.65 -26.54
C LEU A 66 -4.80 -38.86 -27.86
N TYR A 67 -3.52 -38.50 -27.93
CA TYR A 67 -2.65 -38.60 -29.11
C TYR A 67 -1.44 -39.50 -28.83
#